data_AF-A0A6I1W3U2-F1
#
_entry.id   AF-A0A6I1W3U2-F1
#
_cell.length_a   1.000
_cell.length_b   1.000
_cell.length_c   1.000
_cell.angle_alpha   90.00
_cell.angle_beta   90.00
_cell.angle_gamma   90.00
#
_symmetry.space_group_name_H-M   'P 1'
#
loop_
_entity.id
_entity.type
_entity.pdbx_description
1 polymer ?
#
loop_
_entity_poly.entity_id
_entity_poly.type
_entity_poly.pdbx_seq_one_letter_code
_entity_poly.pdbx_strand_id
1 'polypeptide(L)'
;RNNLDVHSATAAEVFGVDLSDVTTDQRRSAKAINFGLIYGMSAFGLAKQIGVDRKQSQAYIDRYFARYPGVLEYMERTRTQAAEQSYVETNFGRRLYLPEINARNPALR
;
A
#
# COMPACT_ATOMS: atom_id res chain seq x y z
N ARG A 1 -12.81 -7.27 -17.88
CA ARG A 1 -12.62 -6.48 -16.62
C ARG A 1 -13.91 -6.61 -15.83
N ASN A 2 -13.90 -7.32 -14.71
CA ASN A 2 -15.12 -7.95 -14.13
C ASN A 2 -15.98 -7.01 -13.26
N ASN A 3 -15.81 -5.69 -13.34
CA ASN A 3 -16.54 -4.67 -12.56
C ASN A 3 -16.64 -4.96 -11.05
N LEU A 4 -15.63 -5.64 -10.49
CA LEU A 4 -15.62 -6.06 -9.09
C LEU A 4 -15.15 -4.92 -8.20
N ASP A 5 -15.74 -4.83 -7.01
CA ASP A 5 -15.26 -3.93 -5.96
C ASP A 5 -13.84 -4.32 -5.55
N VAL A 6 -12.89 -3.40 -5.76
CA VAL A 6 -11.46 -3.65 -5.55
C VAL A 6 -11.14 -4.05 -4.11
N HIS A 7 -11.85 -3.48 -3.13
CA HIS A 7 -11.64 -3.79 -1.72
C HIS A 7 -12.16 -5.18 -1.36
N SER A 8 -13.30 -5.59 -1.92
CA SER A 8 -13.84 -6.94 -1.72
C SER A 8 -12.98 -7.98 -2.42
N ALA A 9 -12.48 -7.69 -3.63
CA ALA A 9 -11.51 -8.55 -4.30
C ALA A 9 -10.22 -8.70 -3.48
N THR A 10 -9.70 -7.60 -2.92
CA THR A 10 -8.53 -7.65 -2.04
C THR A 10 -8.85 -8.45 -0.77
N ALA A 11 -10.03 -8.28 -0.18
CA ALA A 11 -10.45 -9.00 1.01
C ALA A 11 -10.52 -10.51 0.78
N ALA A 12 -11.18 -10.95 -0.30
CA ALA A 12 -11.27 -12.36 -0.67
C ALA A 12 -9.88 -13.01 -0.73
N GLU A 13 -8.94 -12.36 -1.41
CA GLU A 13 -7.57 -12.83 -1.58
C GLU A 13 -6.77 -12.80 -0.27
N VAL A 14 -6.84 -11.68 0.48
CA VAL A 14 -6.05 -11.50 1.71
C VAL A 14 -6.57 -12.37 2.85
N PHE A 15 -7.88 -12.57 2.96
CA PHE A 15 -8.48 -13.43 3.99
C PHE A 15 -8.65 -14.89 3.55
N GLY A 16 -8.47 -15.20 2.26
CA GLY A 16 -8.59 -16.55 1.72
C GLY A 16 -10.03 -17.06 1.73
N VAL A 17 -10.99 -16.19 1.43
CA VAL A 17 -12.43 -16.49 1.36
C VAL A 17 -12.94 -16.23 -0.05
N ASP A 18 -14.05 -16.87 -0.42
CA ASP A 18 -14.71 -16.57 -1.69
C ASP A 18 -15.25 -15.14 -1.70
N LEU A 19 -15.33 -14.53 -2.89
CA LEU A 19 -15.77 -13.15 -3.04
C LEU A 19 -17.19 -12.91 -2.50
N SER A 20 -18.07 -13.91 -2.59
CA SER A 20 -19.43 -13.88 -2.02
C SER A 20 -19.45 -13.86 -0.50
N ASP A 21 -18.38 -14.37 0.13
CA ASP A 21 -18.29 -14.60 1.57
C ASP A 21 -17.55 -13.47 2.28
N VAL A 22 -17.10 -12.46 1.51
CA VAL A 22 -16.46 -11.27 2.05
C VAL A 22 -17.44 -10.48 2.91
N THR A 23 -17.10 -10.36 4.19
CA THR A 23 -17.89 -9.55 5.12
C THR A 23 -17.59 -8.06 4.96
N THR A 24 -18.52 -7.20 5.43
CA THR A 24 -18.33 -5.75 5.46
C THR A 24 -17.07 -5.35 6.23
N ASP A 25 -16.75 -6.05 7.31
CA ASP A 25 -15.55 -5.79 8.12
C ASP A 25 -14.27 -6.21 7.40
N GLN A 26 -14.27 -7.37 6.73
CA GLN A 26 -13.16 -7.78 5.88
C GLN A 26 -12.93 -6.79 4.74
N ARG A 27 -13.98 -6.29 4.10
CA ARG A 27 -13.89 -5.23 3.08
C ARG A 27 -13.30 -3.94 3.66
N ARG A 28 -13.70 -3.53 4.87
CA ARG A 28 -13.17 -2.34 5.54
C ARG A 28 -11.68 -2.52 5.87
N SER A 29 -11.29 -3.68 6.37
CA SER A 29 -9.88 -4.02 6.62
C SER A 29 -9.07 -4.03 5.32
N ALA A 30 -9.59 -4.61 4.24
CA ALA A 30 -8.93 -4.59 2.94
C ALA A 30 -8.80 -3.16 2.36
N LYS A 31 -9.76 -2.27 2.62
CA LYS A 31 -9.61 -0.84 2.31
C LYS A 31 -8.46 -0.21 3.10
N ALA A 32 -8.37 -0.49 4.40
CA ALA A 32 -7.26 -0.02 5.23
C ALA A 32 -5.91 -0.56 4.74
N ILE A 33 -5.86 -1.83 4.31
CA ILE A 33 -4.66 -2.45 3.72
C ILE A 33 -4.29 -1.72 2.41
N ASN A 34 -5.21 -1.56 1.46
CA ASN A 34 -4.94 -0.91 0.17
C ASN A 34 -4.37 0.51 0.34
N PHE A 35 -5.03 1.34 1.15
CA PHE A 35 -4.56 2.71 1.35
C PHE A 35 -3.33 2.76 2.24
N GLY A 36 -3.28 1.95 3.30
CA GLY A 36 -2.12 1.91 4.20
C GLY A 36 -0.85 1.55 3.45
N LEU A 37 -0.88 0.51 2.61
CA LEU A 37 0.31 0.04 1.92
C LEU A 37 0.81 1.02 0.87
N ILE A 38 -0.09 1.62 0.07
CA ILE A 38 0.30 2.63 -0.93
C ILE A 38 0.94 3.85 -0.27
N TYR A 39 0.55 4.19 0.96
CA TYR A 39 1.16 5.27 1.74
C TYR A 39 2.32 4.83 2.66
N GLY A 40 2.86 3.61 2.46
CA GLY A 40 4.06 3.17 3.17
C GLY A 40 3.84 2.80 4.65
N MET A 41 2.61 2.46 5.04
CA MET A 41 2.31 2.01 6.39
C MET A 41 3.08 0.72 6.72
N SER A 42 3.76 0.71 7.87
CA SER A 42 4.44 -0.48 8.35
C SER A 42 3.45 -1.56 8.82
N ALA A 43 3.90 -2.81 8.89
CA ALA A 43 3.11 -3.91 9.46
C ALA A 43 2.60 -3.60 10.88
N PHE A 44 3.36 -2.84 11.67
CA PHE A 44 2.94 -2.39 12.99
C PHE A 44 1.78 -1.38 12.92
N GLY A 45 1.89 -0.37 12.06
CA GLY A 45 0.82 0.61 11.87
C GLY A 45 -0.46 -0.03 11.36
N LEU A 46 -0.32 -0.95 10.40
CA LEU A 46 -1.44 -1.68 9.81
C LEU A 46 -2.11 -2.59 10.83
N ALA A 47 -1.33 -3.32 11.63
CA ALA A 47 -1.84 -4.20 12.69
C ALA A 47 -2.77 -3.45 13.65
N LYS A 48 -2.34 -2.25 14.08
CA LYS A 48 -3.14 -1.38 14.95
C LYS A 48 -4.43 -0.90 14.28
N GLN A 49 -4.40 -0.60 12.98
CA GLN A 49 -5.54 -0.07 12.26
C GLN A 49 -6.62 -1.13 12.00
N ILE A 50 -6.23 -2.37 11.73
CA ILE A 50 -7.19 -3.46 11.43
C ILE A 50 -7.42 -4.42 12.61
N GLY A 51 -6.78 -4.18 13.75
CA GLY A 51 -7.02 -4.92 15.00
C GLY A 51 -6.48 -6.35 14.97
N VAL A 52 -5.35 -6.58 14.30
CA VAL A 52 -4.69 -7.91 14.22
C VAL A 52 -3.31 -7.87 14.85
N ASP A 53 -2.71 -9.04 15.06
CA ASP A 53 -1.32 -9.10 15.51
C ASP A 53 -0.35 -8.68 14.39
N ARG A 54 0.88 -8.30 14.76
CA ARG A 54 1.91 -7.85 13.82
C ARG A 54 2.29 -8.90 12.77
N LYS A 55 2.32 -10.19 13.15
CA LYS A 55 2.70 -11.29 12.26
C LYS A 55 1.62 -11.52 11.20
N GLN A 56 0.36 -11.47 11.60
CA GLN A 56 -0.78 -11.55 10.70
C GLN A 56 -0.83 -10.35 9.74
N SER A 57 -0.60 -9.14 10.26
CA SER A 57 -0.47 -7.94 9.44
C SER A 57 0.64 -8.08 8.40
N GLN A 58 1.84 -8.55 8.79
CA GLN A 58 2.93 -8.79 7.85
C GLN A 58 2.54 -9.81 6.77
N ALA A 59 1.89 -10.92 7.15
CA ALA A 59 1.43 -11.92 6.19
C ALA A 59 0.43 -11.35 5.17
N TYR A 60 -0.43 -10.41 5.57
CA TYR A 60 -1.32 -9.70 4.66
C TYR A 60 -0.57 -8.78 3.69
N ILE A 61 0.45 -8.07 4.18
CA ILE A 61 1.32 -7.23 3.34
C ILE A 61 2.04 -8.08 2.29
N ASP A 62 2.63 -9.19 2.71
CA ASP A 62 3.40 -10.08 1.83
C ASP A 62 2.49 -10.68 0.75
N ARG A 63 1.30 -11.17 1.14
CA ARG A 63 0.31 -11.70 0.21
C ARG A 63 -0.17 -10.63 -0.79
N TYR A 64 -0.38 -9.41 -0.32
CA TYR A 64 -0.79 -8.30 -1.17
C TYR A 64 0.25 -7.99 -2.24
N PHE A 65 1.53 -7.83 -1.86
CA PHE A 65 2.58 -7.51 -2.82
C PHE A 65 2.97 -8.70 -3.72
N ALA A 66 2.84 -9.95 -3.23
CA ALA A 66 2.97 -11.12 -4.08
C ALA A 66 1.90 -11.17 -5.18
N ARG A 67 0.68 -10.70 -4.87
CA ARG A 67 -0.44 -10.65 -5.83
C ARG A 67 -0.35 -9.45 -6.77
N TYR A 68 0.12 -8.31 -6.27
CA TYR A 68 0.20 -7.04 -7.01
C TYR A 68 1.64 -6.51 -7.07
N PRO A 69 2.58 -7.24 -7.70
CA PRO A 69 4.00 -6.85 -7.72
C PRO A 69 4.22 -5.48 -8.38
N GLY A 70 3.41 -5.13 -9.38
CA GLY A 70 3.49 -3.82 -10.05
C GLY A 70 3.23 -2.62 -9.13
N VAL A 71 2.53 -2.80 -8.00
CA VAL A 71 2.37 -1.73 -7.00
C VAL A 71 3.69 -1.50 -6.28
N LEU A 72 4.37 -2.57 -5.85
CA LEU A 72 5.68 -2.48 -5.20
C LEU A 72 6.74 -1.90 -6.15
N GLU A 73 6.77 -2.39 -7.39
CA GLU A 73 7.65 -1.87 -8.44
C GLU A 73 7.42 -0.37 -8.70
N TYR A 74 6.16 0.06 -8.77
CA TYR A 74 5.80 1.47 -8.92
C TYR A 74 6.32 2.30 -7.74
N MET A 75 6.13 1.82 -6.51
CA MET A 75 6.58 2.53 -5.30
C MET A 75 8.10 2.68 -5.27
N GLU A 76 8.84 1.61 -5.50
CA GLU A 76 10.31 1.63 -5.52
C GLU A 76 10.84 2.50 -6.66
N ARG A 77 10.29 2.37 -7.87
CA ARG A 77 10.68 3.22 -9.01
C ARG A 77 10.43 4.69 -8.73
N THR A 78 9.26 5.02 -8.17
CA THR A 78 8.91 6.42 -7.83
C THR A 78 9.86 6.98 -6.77
N ARG A 79 10.24 6.16 -5.78
CA ARG A 79 11.20 6.55 -4.75
C ARG A 79 12.59 6.81 -5.32
N THR A 80 13.09 5.92 -6.19
CA THR A 80 14.39 6.09 -6.86
C THR A 80 14.38 7.34 -7.74
N GLN A 81 13.34 7.50 -8.57
CA GLN A 81 13.20 8.67 -9.43
C GLN A 81 13.18 9.97 -8.60
N ALA A 82 12.44 9.99 -7.50
CA ALA A 82 12.38 11.16 -6.63
C ALA A 82 13.74 11.46 -5.99
N ALA A 83 14.52 10.44 -5.62
CA ALA A 83 15.85 10.61 -5.04
C ALA A 83 16.87 11.16 -6.05
N GLU A 84 16.77 10.76 -7.32
CA GLU A 84 17.62 11.24 -8.41
C GLU A 84 17.24 12.65 -8.87
N GLN A 85 15.94 12.93 -8.97
CA GLN A 85 15.41 14.17 -9.56
C GLN A 85 15.10 15.25 -8.52
N SER A 86 15.02 14.90 -7.24
CA SER A 86 14.56 15.76 -6.13
C SER A 86 13.13 16.28 -6.30
N TYR A 87 12.28 15.59 -7.07
CA TYR A 87 10.85 15.88 -7.18
C TYR A 87 10.04 14.66 -7.63
N VAL A 88 8.73 14.72 -7.43
CA VAL A 88 7.74 13.84 -8.09
C VAL A 88 6.80 14.65 -8.97
N GLU A 89 6.24 14.04 -10.01
CA GLU A 89 5.39 14.71 -11.01
C GLU A 89 4.05 13.98 -11.16
N THR A 90 2.95 14.73 -11.26
CA THR A 90 1.64 14.15 -11.61
C THR A 90 1.54 13.90 -13.12
N ASN A 91 0.55 13.12 -13.56
CA ASN A 91 0.36 12.80 -14.97
C ASN A 91 0.18 14.03 -15.90
N PHE A 92 -0.18 15.20 -15.35
CA PHE A 92 -0.36 16.45 -16.09
C PHE A 92 0.80 17.44 -15.89
N GLY A 93 1.95 16.99 -15.37
CA GLY A 93 3.17 17.78 -15.28
C GLY A 93 3.33 18.63 -14.02
N ARG A 94 2.42 18.56 -13.03
CA ARG A 94 2.59 19.29 -11.77
C ARG A 94 3.66 18.63 -10.91
N ARG A 95 4.67 19.39 -10.48
CA ARG A 95 5.79 18.90 -9.66
C ARG A 95 5.66 19.24 -8.19
N LEU A 96 6.07 18.30 -7.34
CA LEU A 96 6.34 18.51 -5.91
C LEU A 96 7.84 18.29 -5.68
N TYR A 97 8.56 19.35 -5.33
CA TYR A 97 10.00 19.29 -5.06
C TYR A 97 10.27 18.79 -3.63
N LEU A 98 11.27 17.93 -3.51
CA LEU A 98 11.65 17.21 -2.29
C LEU A 98 13.17 17.43 -2.05
N PRO A 99 13.59 18.65 -1.67
CA PRO A 99 15.03 19.00 -1.56
C PRO A 99 15.76 18.17 -0.50
N GLU A 100 15.02 17.67 0.50
CA GLU A 100 15.57 16.91 1.62
C GLU A 100 15.45 15.39 1.45
N ILE A 101 15.03 14.89 0.28
CA ILE A 101 14.79 13.45 0.08
C ILE A 101 16.04 12.56 0.32
N ASN A 102 17.23 13.14 0.14
CA ASN A 102 18.53 12.51 0.37
C ASN A 102 19.16 12.92 1.72
N ALA A 103 18.44 13.64 2.58
CA ALA A 103 18.95 14.06 3.88
C ALA A 103 19.32 12.84 4.74
N ARG A 104 20.44 12.94 5.47
CA ARG A 104 20.86 11.87 6.39
C ARG A 104 19.94 11.72 7.60
N ASN A 105 19.25 12.80 7.98
CA ASN A 105 18.27 12.79 9.06
C ASN A 105 16.93 12.24 8.53
N PRO A 106 16.45 11.08 9.03
CA PRO A 106 15.18 10.51 8.58
C PRO A 106 13.95 11.38 8.84
N ALA A 107 14.02 12.34 9.79
CA ALA A 107 12.92 13.26 10.06
C ALA A 107 12.79 14.39 9.02
N LEU A 108 13.82 14.61 8.21
CA LEU A 108 13.82 15.60 7.12
C LEU A 108 13.49 14.95 5.76
N ARG A 109 13.52 13.62 5.67
CA ARG A 109 13.17 12.86 4.46
C ARG A 109 11.67 12.62 4.37
#